data_AF-A0A7Y6UJK3-F1
#
_entry.id   AF-A0A7Y6UJK3-F1
#
_cell.length_a   1.000
_cell.length_b   1.000
_cell.length_c   1.000
_cell.angle_alpha   90.00
_cell.angle_beta   90.00
_cell.angle_gamma   90.00
#
_symmetry.space_group_name_H-M   'P 1'
#
loop_
_entity.id
_entity.type
_entity.pdbx_description
1 polymer ?
#
loop_
_entity_poly.entity_id
_entity_poly.type
_entity_poly.pdbx_seq_one_letter_code
_entity_poly.pdbx_strand_id
1 'polypeptide(L)'
;MNALWRALHTLGSRVETTEIERWGFSVHAALSATGREFHNHDHVIQIAKASEDPLEVIAALYHDAVYIQVDNGPPRSMRAEMERALVPADGGWRVPASAGEHECTADVLAVFGRRVGDLVTPTMGLNELASAFVGCIQMEKALDRHQRIAIAACIEQTIPFRADPVSELRDRLVGLGLSGADLDATLCRAVRVGNRDVENFADNEPARFLDNTWKLLPESNPALHHPLVYTVRDYRIALQKMESFLAQLPAERVFHAWGDEPPPQVHARRVARTTGNLQLAVRYLRAKLYSIALVEALAELTGGDVPLDYFMGGAKSVGRSDARRIENYLPYLGSASDLDPPLQRLLAEGRASESSFDTKPSPVGAFLHSTVGEAAVMKGVEMAKRWWAGAGDASTFLAGQPAQPVAAIARAAANIIETRHDRLFALAERLES
;
A
#
# COMPACT_ATOMS: atom_id res chain seq x y z
N MET A 1 -19.54 -14.87 4.85
CA MET A 1 -20.95 -15.34 4.87
C MET A 1 -21.76 -14.78 6.04
N ASN A 2 -21.33 -14.96 7.31
CA ASN A 2 -22.13 -14.53 8.49
C ASN A 2 -22.41 -13.02 8.54
N ALA A 3 -21.44 -12.16 8.18
CA ALA A 3 -21.60 -10.70 8.21
C ALA A 3 -22.60 -10.19 7.14
N LEU A 4 -22.46 -10.63 5.88
CA LEU A 4 -23.35 -10.25 4.78
C LEU A 4 -24.80 -10.67 5.06
N TRP A 5 -24.99 -11.92 5.51
CA TRP A 5 -26.32 -12.44 5.85
C TRP A 5 -26.98 -11.61 6.94
N ARG A 6 -26.25 -11.31 8.03
CA ARG A 6 -26.79 -10.48 9.13
C ARG A 6 -27.18 -9.09 8.65
N ALA A 7 -26.31 -8.43 7.89
CA ALA A 7 -26.57 -7.08 7.39
C ALA A 7 -27.84 -7.03 6.52
N LEU A 8 -27.98 -7.98 5.57
CA LEU A 8 -29.16 -8.07 4.72
C LEU A 8 -30.44 -8.37 5.50
N HIS A 9 -30.37 -9.25 6.51
CA HIS A 9 -31.51 -9.53 7.38
C HIS A 9 -31.92 -8.33 8.24
N THR A 10 -30.95 -7.58 8.78
CA THR A 10 -31.22 -6.34 9.53
C THR A 10 -31.90 -5.30 8.65
N LEU A 11 -31.58 -5.26 7.35
CA LEU A 11 -32.24 -4.41 6.36
C LEU A 11 -33.61 -4.94 5.89
N GLY A 12 -34.05 -6.09 6.40
CA GLY A 12 -35.34 -6.69 6.04
C GLY A 12 -35.36 -7.33 4.64
N SER A 13 -34.19 -7.63 4.06
CA SER A 13 -34.08 -8.26 2.76
C SER A 13 -34.72 -9.65 2.75
N ARG A 14 -35.42 -9.99 1.67
CA ARG A 14 -36.14 -11.27 1.49
C ARG A 14 -35.43 -12.23 0.52
N VAL A 15 -34.15 -12.00 0.29
CA VAL A 15 -33.38 -12.81 -0.65
C VAL A 15 -33.13 -14.20 -0.08
N GLU A 16 -33.17 -15.19 -0.97
CA GLU A 16 -32.92 -16.59 -0.61
C GLU A 16 -31.48 -16.77 -0.10
N THR A 17 -31.31 -17.60 0.92
CA THR A 17 -30.00 -17.89 1.52
C THR A 17 -28.97 -18.36 0.49
N THR A 18 -29.42 -19.07 -0.56
CA THR A 18 -28.56 -19.54 -1.67
C THR A 18 -27.94 -18.41 -2.48
N GLU A 19 -28.64 -17.29 -2.66
CA GLU A 19 -28.08 -16.11 -3.34
C GLU A 19 -27.07 -15.39 -2.45
N ILE A 20 -27.38 -15.25 -1.15
CA ILE A 20 -26.46 -14.67 -0.16
C ILE A 20 -25.17 -15.50 -0.06
N GLU A 21 -25.30 -16.83 -0.08
CA GLU A 21 -24.17 -17.75 -0.10
C GLU A 21 -23.33 -17.56 -1.37
N ARG A 22 -23.95 -17.52 -2.55
CA ARG A 22 -23.26 -17.28 -3.83
C ARG A 22 -22.47 -15.98 -3.81
N TRP A 23 -23.06 -14.88 -3.33
CA TRP A 23 -22.39 -13.59 -3.23
C TRP A 23 -21.26 -13.61 -2.21
N GLY A 24 -21.49 -14.19 -1.04
CA GLY A 24 -20.48 -14.35 0.00
C GLY A 24 -19.27 -15.19 -0.47
N PHE A 25 -19.50 -16.26 -1.22
CA PHE A 25 -18.44 -17.03 -1.85
C PHE A 25 -17.71 -16.27 -2.95
N SER A 26 -18.42 -15.43 -3.71
CA SER A 26 -17.81 -14.61 -4.74
C SER A 26 -16.81 -13.64 -4.13
N VAL A 27 -17.20 -12.91 -3.07
CA VAL A 27 -16.33 -12.02 -2.29
C VAL A 27 -15.16 -12.79 -1.69
N HIS A 28 -15.43 -13.95 -1.08
CA HIS A 28 -14.38 -14.78 -0.50
C HIS A 28 -13.35 -15.25 -1.53
N ALA A 29 -13.80 -15.69 -2.70
CA ALA A 29 -12.92 -16.13 -3.77
C ALA A 29 -12.03 -14.99 -4.28
N ALA A 30 -12.59 -13.78 -4.40
CA ALA A 30 -11.84 -12.61 -4.86
C ALA A 30 -10.79 -12.15 -3.86
N LEU A 31 -11.15 -12.03 -2.57
CA LEU A 31 -10.24 -11.62 -1.49
C LEU A 31 -9.19 -12.70 -1.13
N SER A 32 -9.28 -13.89 -1.72
CA SER A 32 -8.29 -14.99 -1.54
C SER A 32 -7.22 -15.02 -2.64
N ALA A 33 -7.22 -14.05 -3.56
CA ALA A 33 -6.23 -14.02 -4.64
C ALA A 33 -4.81 -13.85 -4.08
N THR A 34 -3.87 -14.63 -4.62
CA THR A 34 -2.49 -14.75 -4.09
C THR A 34 -1.67 -13.47 -4.18
N GLY A 35 -2.08 -12.51 -5.02
CA GLY A 35 -1.41 -11.22 -5.14
C GLY A 35 -1.76 -10.24 -4.01
N ARG A 36 -2.83 -10.51 -3.25
CA ARG A 36 -3.40 -9.58 -2.26
C ARG A 36 -2.79 -9.82 -0.88
N GLU A 37 -1.83 -8.97 -0.50
CA GLU A 37 -1.15 -9.03 0.79
C GLU A 37 -1.77 -8.05 1.79
N PHE A 38 -2.27 -6.91 1.32
CA PHE A 38 -2.99 -5.91 2.10
C PHE A 38 -4.50 -5.99 1.86
N HIS A 39 -4.96 -5.88 0.60
CA HIS A 39 -6.39 -5.82 0.23
C HIS A 39 -7.05 -7.21 0.25
N ASN A 40 -7.05 -7.85 1.43
CA ASN A 40 -7.45 -9.23 1.67
C ASN A 40 -8.62 -9.34 2.68
N HIS A 41 -8.92 -10.56 3.11
CA HIS A 41 -10.00 -10.85 4.05
C HIS A 41 -9.88 -10.13 5.39
N ASP A 42 -8.70 -10.12 5.98
CA ASP A 42 -8.50 -9.57 7.32
C ASP A 42 -8.76 -8.07 7.33
N HIS A 43 -8.30 -7.37 6.28
CA HIS A 43 -8.58 -5.95 6.04
C HIS A 43 -10.09 -5.66 5.98
N VAL A 44 -10.78 -6.30 5.04
CA VAL A 44 -12.21 -6.12 4.81
C VAL A 44 -13.04 -6.48 6.05
N ILE A 45 -12.69 -7.56 6.75
CA ILE A 45 -13.40 -8.00 7.96
C ILE A 45 -13.16 -7.02 9.11
N GLN A 46 -11.97 -6.44 9.23
CA GLN A 46 -11.68 -5.44 10.26
C GLN A 46 -12.56 -4.20 10.10
N ILE A 47 -12.70 -3.68 8.87
CA ILE A 47 -13.58 -2.55 8.58
C ILE A 47 -15.04 -2.91 8.89
N ALA A 48 -15.49 -4.08 8.42
CA ALA A 48 -16.87 -4.53 8.63
C ALA A 48 -17.22 -4.72 10.12
N LYS A 49 -16.29 -5.25 10.93
CA LYS A 49 -16.50 -5.45 12.37
C LYS A 49 -16.58 -4.15 13.17
N ALA A 50 -16.03 -3.06 12.64
CA ALA A 50 -16.02 -1.75 13.27
C ALA A 50 -17.32 -0.94 13.02
N SER A 51 -18.33 -1.53 12.38
CA SER A 51 -19.63 -0.91 12.16
C SER A 51 -20.78 -1.83 12.57
N GLU A 52 -21.81 -1.22 13.14
CA GLU A 52 -23.12 -1.85 13.38
C GLU A 52 -24.13 -1.48 12.29
N ASP A 53 -23.82 -0.50 11.43
CA ASP A 53 -24.71 -0.11 10.33
C ASP A 53 -24.61 -1.14 9.19
N PRO A 54 -25.71 -1.80 8.80
CA PRO A 54 -25.67 -2.86 7.81
C PRO A 54 -25.23 -2.39 6.42
N LEU A 55 -25.46 -1.13 6.03
CA LEU A 55 -25.01 -0.60 4.75
C LEU A 55 -23.50 -0.37 4.75
N GLU A 56 -22.95 0.13 5.86
CA GLU A 56 -21.49 0.25 6.04
C GLU A 56 -20.82 -1.14 6.02
N VAL A 57 -21.43 -2.14 6.66
CA VAL A 57 -20.94 -3.53 6.62
C VAL A 57 -20.93 -4.08 5.20
N ILE A 58 -22.00 -3.90 4.43
CA ILE A 58 -22.06 -4.38 3.04
C ILE A 58 -21.01 -3.65 2.19
N ALA A 59 -20.90 -2.32 2.30
CA ALA A 59 -19.89 -1.55 1.59
C ALA A 59 -18.46 -2.03 1.93
N ALA A 60 -18.15 -2.23 3.21
CA ALA A 60 -16.86 -2.75 3.65
C ALA A 60 -16.56 -4.12 3.02
N LEU A 61 -17.54 -5.02 2.96
CA LEU A 61 -17.37 -6.34 2.34
C LEU A 61 -17.07 -6.29 0.84
N TYR A 62 -17.52 -5.25 0.14
CA TYR A 62 -17.41 -5.14 -1.30
C TYR A 62 -16.34 -4.17 -1.79
N HIS A 63 -15.89 -3.17 -1.02
CA HIS A 63 -15.05 -2.08 -1.56
C HIS A 63 -13.78 -2.57 -2.28
N ASP A 64 -13.18 -3.66 -1.79
CA ASP A 64 -12.03 -4.34 -2.38
C ASP A 64 -12.37 -5.64 -3.12
N ALA A 65 -13.63 -5.95 -3.36
CA ALA A 65 -14.01 -7.19 -4.04
C ALA A 65 -13.36 -7.33 -5.42
N VAL A 66 -13.17 -6.24 -6.17
CA VAL A 66 -12.51 -6.25 -7.47
C VAL A 66 -11.22 -5.43 -7.43
N TYR A 67 -10.08 -6.08 -7.67
CA TYR A 67 -8.76 -5.43 -7.63
C TYR A 67 -7.92 -5.78 -8.87
N ILE A 68 -8.25 -5.13 -9.99
CA ILE A 68 -7.86 -5.58 -11.34
C ILE A 68 -6.34 -5.60 -11.55
N GLN A 69 -5.61 -4.62 -11.00
CA GLN A 69 -4.17 -4.47 -11.23
C GLN A 69 -3.37 -5.55 -10.52
N VAL A 70 -3.85 -6.02 -9.36
CA VAL A 70 -3.18 -7.08 -8.58
C VAL A 70 -3.60 -8.46 -9.07
N ASP A 71 -4.88 -8.64 -9.39
CA ASP A 71 -5.43 -9.94 -9.79
C ASP A 71 -5.20 -10.26 -11.28
N ASN A 72 -4.64 -9.33 -12.05
CA ASN A 72 -4.49 -9.41 -13.51
C ASN A 72 -5.83 -9.58 -14.25
N GLY A 73 -6.88 -8.89 -13.79
CA GLY A 73 -8.21 -8.92 -14.38
C GLY A 73 -9.34 -9.09 -13.35
N PRO A 74 -10.60 -9.10 -13.80
CA PRO A 74 -11.74 -9.26 -12.91
C PRO A 74 -11.82 -10.69 -12.35
N PRO A 75 -12.23 -10.87 -11.07
CA PRO A 75 -12.46 -12.18 -10.48
C PRO A 75 -13.45 -13.00 -11.31
N ARG A 76 -13.16 -14.30 -11.50
CA ARG A 76 -14.00 -15.18 -12.32
C ARG A 76 -15.46 -15.24 -11.83
N SER A 77 -15.65 -15.22 -10.50
CA SER A 77 -16.95 -15.23 -9.84
C SER A 77 -17.78 -13.96 -10.05
N MET A 78 -17.17 -12.86 -10.48
CA MET A 78 -17.81 -11.53 -10.62
C MET A 78 -17.74 -11.00 -12.06
N ARG A 79 -17.28 -11.84 -12.99
CA ARG A 79 -17.01 -11.44 -14.37
C ARG A 79 -18.27 -11.00 -15.11
N ALA A 80 -19.39 -11.69 -14.88
CA ALA A 80 -20.65 -11.37 -15.54
C ALA A 80 -21.16 -9.97 -15.13
N GLU A 81 -21.05 -9.62 -13.85
CA GLU A 81 -21.38 -8.30 -13.34
C GLU A 81 -20.45 -7.23 -13.89
N MET A 82 -19.14 -7.53 -13.93
CA MET A 82 -18.13 -6.63 -14.50
C MET A 82 -18.37 -6.32 -15.97
N GLU A 83 -18.61 -7.35 -16.80
CA GLU A 83 -18.81 -7.19 -18.25
C GLU A 83 -20.09 -6.40 -18.60
N ARG A 84 -21.05 -6.28 -17.68
CA ARG A 84 -22.22 -5.41 -17.85
C ARG A 84 -21.87 -3.92 -17.71
N ALA A 85 -20.84 -3.59 -16.94
CA ALA A 85 -20.56 -2.22 -16.50
C ALA A 85 -19.21 -1.65 -16.99
N LEU A 86 -18.25 -2.51 -17.35
CA LEU A 86 -16.91 -2.12 -17.78
C LEU A 86 -16.37 -3.09 -18.84
N VAL A 87 -15.71 -2.56 -19.86
CA VAL A 87 -15.03 -3.34 -20.90
C VAL A 87 -13.54 -2.99 -20.99
N PRO A 88 -12.63 -3.96 -21.24
CA PRO A 88 -11.22 -3.66 -21.42
C PRO A 88 -10.97 -2.66 -22.55
N ALA A 89 -10.07 -1.72 -22.33
CA ALA A 89 -9.62 -0.75 -23.33
C ALA A 89 -8.12 -0.51 -23.20
N ASP A 90 -7.51 0.11 -24.21
CA ASP A 90 -6.10 0.47 -24.11
C ASP A 90 -5.86 1.42 -22.92
N GLY A 91 -4.90 1.07 -22.07
CA GLY A 91 -4.58 1.81 -20.85
C GLY A 91 -5.59 1.74 -19.70
N GLY A 92 -6.69 0.98 -19.79
CA GLY A 92 -7.67 0.90 -18.70
C GLY A 92 -8.97 0.18 -19.05
N TRP A 93 -10.08 0.68 -18.52
CA TRP A 93 -11.42 0.11 -18.72
C TRP A 93 -12.40 1.19 -19.13
N ARG A 94 -13.23 0.90 -20.14
CA ARG A 94 -14.22 1.84 -20.66
C ARG A 94 -15.60 1.51 -20.13
N VAL A 95 -16.37 2.55 -19.79
CA VAL A 95 -17.80 2.42 -19.48
C VAL A 95 -18.59 2.21 -20.79
N PRO A 96 -19.22 1.04 -21.02
CA PRO A 96 -19.99 0.78 -22.23
C PRO A 96 -21.35 1.49 -22.20
N ALA A 97 -22.00 1.60 -23.37
CA ALA A 97 -23.35 2.19 -23.46
C ALA A 97 -24.40 1.43 -22.62
N SER A 98 -24.30 0.11 -22.57
CA SER A 98 -25.17 -0.77 -21.77
C SER A 98 -25.18 -0.42 -20.27
N ALA A 99 -24.10 0.16 -19.75
CA ALA A 99 -24.04 0.59 -18.35
C ALA A 99 -24.97 1.78 -18.05
N GLY A 100 -25.33 2.57 -19.05
CA GLY A 100 -26.30 3.67 -18.91
C GLY A 100 -27.76 3.23 -19.08
N GLU A 101 -28.01 2.00 -19.54
CA GLU A 101 -29.36 1.49 -19.82
C GLU A 101 -30.06 0.89 -18.59
N HIS A 102 -29.28 0.53 -17.56
CA HIS A 102 -29.80 -0.05 -16.31
C HIS A 102 -29.70 0.95 -15.16
N GLU A 103 -30.80 1.14 -14.41
CA GLU A 103 -30.87 2.09 -13.29
C GLU A 103 -29.74 1.86 -12.27
N CYS A 104 -29.50 0.60 -11.90
CA CYS A 104 -28.49 0.23 -10.92
C CYS A 104 -27.08 0.70 -11.32
N THR A 105 -26.67 0.46 -12.56
CA THR A 105 -25.33 0.87 -13.04
C THR A 105 -25.27 2.38 -13.33
N ALA A 106 -26.37 2.98 -13.77
CA ALA A 106 -26.46 4.43 -13.95
C ALA A 106 -26.31 5.20 -12.63
N ASP A 107 -26.92 4.71 -11.54
CA ASP A 107 -26.77 5.29 -10.21
C ASP A 107 -25.32 5.19 -9.70
N VAL A 108 -24.65 4.04 -9.89
CA VAL A 108 -23.22 3.90 -9.52
C VAL A 108 -22.35 4.87 -10.32
N LEU A 109 -22.57 5.01 -11.64
CA LEU A 109 -21.86 5.98 -12.47
C LEU A 109 -22.05 7.41 -11.95
N ALA A 110 -23.29 7.78 -11.61
CA ALA A 110 -23.61 9.09 -11.07
C ALA A 110 -22.92 9.33 -9.72
N VAL A 111 -22.94 8.35 -8.80
CA VAL A 111 -22.21 8.42 -7.51
C VAL A 111 -20.72 8.63 -7.72
N PHE A 112 -20.12 7.95 -8.70
CA PHE A 112 -18.69 8.06 -9.01
C PHE A 112 -18.34 9.21 -9.95
N GLY A 113 -19.32 10.02 -10.38
CA GLY A 113 -19.09 11.15 -11.30
C GLY A 113 -18.60 10.71 -12.68
N ARG A 114 -18.96 9.50 -13.11
CA ARG A 114 -18.57 8.89 -14.39
C ARG A 114 -19.71 8.92 -15.39
N ARG A 115 -19.36 8.80 -16.67
CA ARG A 115 -20.29 8.78 -17.79
C ARG A 115 -20.00 7.60 -18.72
N VAL A 116 -21.01 7.21 -19.49
CA VAL A 116 -20.83 6.29 -20.61
C VAL A 116 -19.73 6.82 -21.53
N GLY A 117 -18.82 5.92 -21.92
CA GLY A 117 -17.67 6.23 -22.77
C GLY A 117 -16.41 6.62 -22.02
N ASP A 118 -16.47 6.93 -20.71
CA ASP A 118 -15.30 7.29 -19.92
C ASP A 118 -14.28 6.14 -19.89
N LEU A 119 -12.99 6.49 -19.97
CA LEU A 119 -11.88 5.59 -19.70
C LEU A 119 -11.48 5.75 -18.23
N VAL A 120 -11.55 4.66 -17.47
CA VAL A 120 -11.19 4.61 -16.06
C VAL A 120 -9.89 3.81 -15.93
N THR A 121 -8.90 4.43 -15.27
CA THR A 121 -7.57 3.87 -15.06
C THR A 121 -7.35 3.57 -13.58
N PRO A 122 -6.31 2.79 -13.22
CA PRO A 122 -5.99 2.51 -11.82
C PRO A 122 -5.93 3.74 -10.90
N THR A 123 -5.37 4.85 -11.39
CA THR A 123 -5.22 6.10 -10.62
C THR A 123 -6.51 6.90 -10.48
N MET A 124 -7.61 6.43 -11.08
CA MET A 124 -8.90 7.10 -11.14
C MET A 124 -9.99 6.39 -10.31
N GLY A 125 -9.62 5.46 -9.43
CA GLY A 125 -10.55 4.70 -8.60
C GLY A 125 -11.21 3.54 -9.34
N LEU A 126 -10.47 2.87 -10.24
CA LEU A 126 -10.99 1.76 -11.05
C LEU A 126 -11.50 0.59 -10.19
N ASN A 127 -10.78 0.26 -9.11
CA ASN A 127 -11.10 -0.90 -8.28
C ASN A 127 -12.39 -0.65 -7.49
N GLU A 128 -12.49 0.53 -6.89
CA GLU A 128 -13.64 0.97 -6.10
C GLU A 128 -14.88 1.07 -7.00
N LEU A 129 -14.74 1.62 -8.21
CA LEU A 129 -15.84 1.67 -9.19
C LEU A 129 -16.30 0.25 -9.57
N ALA A 130 -15.36 -0.63 -9.90
CA ALA A 130 -15.64 -2.01 -10.28
C ALA A 130 -16.32 -2.78 -9.14
N SER A 131 -15.79 -2.65 -7.92
CA SER A 131 -16.35 -3.19 -6.69
C SER A 131 -17.77 -2.69 -6.42
N ALA A 132 -18.03 -1.39 -6.59
CA ALA A 132 -19.36 -0.80 -6.43
C ALA A 132 -20.35 -1.33 -7.47
N PHE A 133 -19.94 -1.50 -8.72
CA PHE A 133 -20.78 -2.14 -9.74
C PHE A 133 -21.17 -3.56 -9.35
N VAL A 134 -20.19 -4.40 -9.00
CA VAL A 134 -20.47 -5.78 -8.60
C VAL A 134 -21.40 -5.83 -7.40
N GLY A 135 -21.11 -5.05 -6.35
CA GLY A 135 -21.93 -4.99 -5.15
C GLY A 135 -23.37 -4.56 -5.45
N CYS A 136 -23.57 -3.48 -6.21
CA CYS A 136 -24.90 -2.98 -6.49
C CYS A 136 -25.69 -3.90 -7.45
N ILE A 137 -25.03 -4.50 -8.45
CA ILE A 137 -25.68 -5.47 -9.37
C ILE A 137 -26.12 -6.71 -8.60
N GLN A 138 -25.28 -7.25 -7.72
CA GLN A 138 -25.65 -8.41 -6.91
C GLN A 138 -26.81 -8.09 -5.96
N MET A 139 -26.80 -6.90 -5.35
CA MET A 139 -27.83 -6.48 -4.39
C MET A 139 -29.09 -5.88 -5.02
N GLU A 140 -29.23 -5.86 -6.35
CA GLU A 140 -30.33 -5.19 -7.07
C GLU A 140 -31.72 -5.66 -6.62
N LYS A 141 -31.86 -6.96 -6.34
CA LYS A 141 -33.11 -7.55 -5.83
C LYS A 141 -33.20 -7.59 -4.31
N ALA A 142 -32.08 -7.33 -3.63
CA ALA A 142 -31.94 -7.47 -2.19
C ALA A 142 -32.25 -6.18 -1.43
N LEU A 143 -31.91 -5.05 -2.05
CA LEU A 143 -31.90 -3.73 -1.45
C LEU A 143 -32.68 -2.75 -2.33
N ASP A 144 -33.24 -1.71 -1.73
CA ASP A 144 -33.85 -0.63 -2.49
C ASP A 144 -32.80 0.30 -3.13
N ARG A 145 -33.26 1.23 -3.97
CA ARG A 145 -32.40 2.18 -4.68
C ARG A 145 -31.57 3.06 -3.73
N HIS A 146 -32.16 3.58 -2.65
CA HIS A 146 -31.46 4.45 -1.71
C HIS A 146 -30.36 3.69 -0.96
N GLN A 147 -30.62 2.47 -0.55
CA GLN A 147 -29.65 1.58 0.10
C GLN A 147 -28.46 1.28 -0.82
N ARG A 148 -28.72 1.00 -2.11
CA ARG A 148 -27.64 0.78 -3.09
C ARG A 148 -26.81 2.04 -3.36
N ILE A 149 -27.45 3.21 -3.47
CA ILE A 149 -26.75 4.50 -3.59
C ILE A 149 -25.86 4.73 -2.36
N ALA A 150 -26.34 4.43 -1.16
CA ALA A 150 -25.54 4.58 0.06
C ALA A 150 -24.32 3.64 0.09
N ILE A 151 -24.47 2.39 -0.35
CA ILE A 151 -23.35 1.45 -0.49
C ILE A 151 -22.33 1.96 -1.52
N ALA A 152 -22.79 2.38 -2.70
CA ALA A 152 -21.92 2.95 -3.72
C ALA A 152 -21.18 4.18 -3.21
N ALA A 153 -21.85 5.06 -2.46
CA ALA A 153 -21.25 6.24 -1.86
C ALA A 153 -20.17 5.89 -0.83
N CYS A 154 -20.39 4.84 -0.03
CA CYS A 154 -19.40 4.35 0.92
C CYS A 154 -18.15 3.81 0.23
N ILE A 155 -18.32 3.00 -0.83
CA ILE A 155 -17.20 2.47 -1.61
C ILE A 155 -16.49 3.60 -2.37
N GLU A 156 -17.21 4.60 -2.87
CA GLU A 156 -16.62 5.76 -3.54
C GLU A 156 -15.67 6.53 -2.60
N GLN A 157 -16.02 6.66 -1.32
CA GLN A 157 -15.17 7.31 -0.32
C GLN A 157 -13.95 6.49 0.09
N THR A 158 -13.81 5.23 -0.32
CA THR A 158 -12.56 4.49 -0.13
C THR A 158 -11.52 4.82 -1.21
N ILE A 159 -11.86 5.57 -2.27
CA ILE A 159 -10.87 6.08 -3.23
C ILE A 159 -9.95 7.07 -2.48
N PRO A 160 -8.67 6.73 -2.27
CA PRO A 160 -7.88 7.39 -1.24
C PRO A 160 -7.28 8.71 -1.73
N PHE A 161 -6.95 9.58 -0.77
CA PHE A 161 -6.08 10.76 -0.94
C PHE A 161 -6.57 11.86 -1.90
N ARG A 162 -7.89 11.94 -2.11
CA ARG A 162 -8.52 13.00 -2.92
C ARG A 162 -8.60 14.32 -2.15
N ALA A 163 -8.69 15.43 -2.89
CA ALA A 163 -8.62 16.77 -2.30
C ALA A 163 -9.90 17.17 -1.57
N ASP A 164 -11.08 17.02 -2.20
CA ASP A 164 -12.37 17.36 -1.60
C ASP A 164 -13.46 16.34 -2.00
N PRO A 165 -13.29 15.07 -1.65
CA PRO A 165 -14.18 14.01 -2.16
C PRO A 165 -15.59 14.08 -1.56
N VAL A 166 -15.76 14.66 -0.38
CA VAL A 166 -17.04 14.70 0.33
C VAL A 166 -17.97 15.74 -0.30
N SER A 167 -17.47 16.94 -0.62
CA SER A 167 -18.29 17.96 -1.28
C SER A 167 -18.72 17.51 -2.68
N GLU A 168 -17.80 16.92 -3.46
CA GLU A 168 -18.11 16.38 -4.79
C GLU A 168 -19.12 15.22 -4.72
N LEU A 169 -19.01 14.34 -3.72
CA LEU A 169 -20.00 13.28 -3.49
C LEU A 169 -21.37 13.86 -3.12
N ARG A 170 -21.42 14.84 -2.23
CA ARG A 170 -22.69 15.49 -1.84
C ARG A 170 -23.44 16.03 -3.06
N ASP A 171 -22.76 16.76 -3.94
CA ASP A 171 -23.41 17.36 -5.12
C ASP A 171 -23.98 16.27 -6.06
N ARG A 172 -23.25 15.16 -6.23
CA ARG A 172 -23.71 13.99 -7.00
C ARG A 172 -24.92 13.33 -6.35
N LEU A 173 -24.93 13.17 -5.03
CA LEU A 173 -26.06 12.58 -4.29
C LEU A 173 -27.31 13.47 -4.33
N VAL A 174 -27.15 14.79 -4.27
CA VAL A 174 -28.25 15.75 -4.48
C VAL A 174 -28.80 15.60 -5.90
N GLY A 175 -27.93 15.47 -6.90
CA GLY A 175 -28.33 15.20 -8.30
C GLY A 175 -29.12 13.90 -8.48
N LEU A 176 -28.91 12.92 -7.60
CA LEU A 176 -29.65 11.66 -7.55
C LEU A 176 -30.98 11.74 -6.78
N GLY A 177 -31.29 12.92 -6.19
CA GLY A 177 -32.54 13.19 -5.48
C GLY A 177 -32.48 13.00 -3.97
N LEU A 178 -31.31 12.72 -3.38
CA LEU A 178 -31.17 12.64 -1.93
C LEU A 178 -31.20 14.05 -1.32
N SER A 179 -31.88 14.19 -0.18
CA SER A 179 -31.98 15.47 0.53
C SER A 179 -32.20 15.26 2.03
N GLY A 180 -32.02 16.34 2.82
CA GLY A 180 -32.27 16.34 4.25
C GLY A 180 -31.50 15.24 5.00
N ALA A 181 -32.19 14.57 5.93
CA ALA A 181 -31.59 13.56 6.80
C ALA A 181 -31.02 12.35 6.03
N ASP A 182 -31.59 11.97 4.88
CA ASP A 182 -31.11 10.82 4.10
C ASP A 182 -29.77 11.12 3.40
N LEU A 183 -29.61 12.36 2.92
CA LEU A 183 -28.34 12.84 2.37
C LEU A 183 -27.25 12.86 3.45
N ASP A 184 -27.56 13.47 4.60
CA ASP A 184 -26.62 13.56 5.71
C ASP A 184 -26.22 12.18 6.25
N ALA A 185 -27.18 11.28 6.42
CA ALA A 185 -26.92 9.92 6.85
C ALA A 185 -26.03 9.16 5.86
N THR A 186 -26.26 9.33 4.55
CA THR A 186 -25.43 8.71 3.50
C THR A 186 -24.00 9.26 3.51
N LEU A 187 -23.83 10.58 3.64
CA LEU A 187 -22.51 11.21 3.71
C LEU A 187 -21.74 10.78 4.96
N CYS A 188 -22.40 10.74 6.13
CA CYS A 188 -21.78 10.26 7.37
C CYS A 188 -21.32 8.80 7.25
N ARG A 189 -22.14 7.91 6.69
CA ARG A 189 -21.73 6.52 6.42
C ARG A 189 -20.51 6.46 5.52
N ALA A 190 -20.53 7.23 4.43
CA ALA A 190 -19.45 7.22 3.46
C ALA A 190 -18.13 7.71 4.05
N VAL A 191 -18.17 8.81 4.81
CA VAL A 191 -17.01 9.33 5.56
C VAL A 191 -16.50 8.31 6.58
N ARG A 192 -17.38 7.62 7.31
CA ARG A 192 -16.96 6.59 8.27
C ARG A 192 -16.27 5.42 7.59
N VAL A 193 -16.83 4.90 6.50
CA VAL A 193 -16.23 3.76 5.76
C VAL A 193 -14.89 4.17 5.17
N GLY A 194 -14.81 5.30 4.44
CA GLY A 194 -13.56 5.81 3.88
C GLY A 194 -12.49 6.05 4.95
N ASN A 195 -12.84 6.69 6.07
CA ASN A 195 -11.89 6.91 7.16
C ASN A 195 -11.43 5.64 7.88
N ARG A 196 -12.26 4.57 7.91
CA ARG A 196 -11.87 3.28 8.48
C ARG A 196 -10.90 2.53 7.59
N ASP A 197 -11.08 2.63 6.27
CA ASP A 197 -10.21 2.00 5.28
C ASP A 197 -8.75 2.46 5.41
N VAL A 198 -8.55 3.76 5.67
CA VAL A 198 -7.22 4.37 5.86
C VAL A 198 -6.85 4.62 7.34
N GLU A 199 -7.55 3.99 8.29
CA GLU A 199 -7.38 4.29 9.72
C GLU A 199 -5.94 4.07 10.23
N ASN A 200 -5.21 3.15 9.62
CA ASN A 200 -3.83 2.83 9.97
C ASN A 200 -2.85 4.01 9.81
N PHE A 201 -3.18 5.02 9.00
CA PHE A 201 -2.36 6.23 8.86
C PHE A 201 -2.28 7.04 10.17
N ALA A 202 -3.26 6.88 11.07
CA ALA A 202 -3.29 7.56 12.37
C ALA A 202 -2.96 6.63 13.55
N ASP A 203 -2.32 5.48 13.29
CA ASP A 203 -1.88 4.55 14.34
C ASP A 203 -0.93 5.27 15.33
N ASN A 204 -1.00 4.89 16.60
CA ASN A 204 -0.14 5.41 17.65
C ASN A 204 1.28 4.82 17.59
N GLU A 205 1.42 3.64 16.99
CA GLU A 205 2.69 2.93 16.83
C GLU A 205 3.15 3.04 15.37
N PRO A 206 4.20 3.83 15.07
CA PRO A 206 4.69 3.99 13.70
C PRO A 206 5.09 2.67 13.02
N ALA A 207 5.54 1.68 13.82
CA ALA A 207 5.87 0.35 13.33
C ALA A 207 4.66 -0.40 12.77
N ARG A 208 3.44 -0.16 13.27
CA ARG A 208 2.19 -0.73 12.74
C ARG A 208 1.72 -0.01 11.49
N PHE A 209 1.80 1.32 11.48
CA PHE A 209 1.55 2.12 10.27
C PHE A 209 2.40 1.61 9.09
N LEU A 210 3.71 1.46 9.32
CA LEU A 210 4.65 0.97 8.31
C LEU A 210 4.46 -0.49 7.93
N ASP A 211 3.94 -1.33 8.81
CA ASP A 211 3.63 -2.74 8.50
C ASP A 211 2.64 -2.83 7.33
N ASN A 212 1.57 -2.04 7.41
CA ASN A 212 0.55 -1.97 6.37
C ASN A 212 1.10 -1.35 5.08
N THR A 213 1.93 -0.29 5.19
CA THR A 213 2.66 0.25 4.03
C THR A 213 3.52 -0.81 3.35
N TRP A 214 4.15 -1.72 4.10
CA TRP A 214 4.98 -2.78 3.54
C TRP A 214 4.20 -3.87 2.83
N LYS A 215 2.99 -4.21 3.32
CA LYS A 215 2.09 -5.16 2.66
C LYS A 215 1.61 -4.66 1.28
N LEU A 216 1.60 -3.36 1.04
CA LEU A 216 1.28 -2.76 -0.27
C LEU A 216 2.41 -2.85 -1.30
N LEU A 217 3.66 -3.12 -0.88
CA LEU A 217 4.79 -3.12 -1.80
C LEU A 217 4.69 -4.22 -2.88
N PRO A 218 4.38 -5.49 -2.56
CA PRO A 218 4.25 -6.54 -3.58
C PRO A 218 3.11 -6.26 -4.56
N GLU A 219 1.99 -5.72 -4.08
CA GLU A 219 0.81 -5.43 -4.90
C GLU A 219 1.09 -4.42 -6.03
N SER A 220 2.04 -3.50 -5.82
CA SER A 220 2.44 -2.51 -6.81
C SER A 220 3.78 -2.85 -7.51
N ASN A 221 4.46 -3.91 -7.07
CA ASN A 221 5.77 -4.33 -7.59
C ASN A 221 5.83 -5.86 -7.70
N PRO A 222 5.35 -6.43 -8.83
CA PRO A 222 5.18 -7.88 -8.99
C PRO A 222 6.45 -8.72 -8.76
N ALA A 223 7.64 -8.16 -8.99
CA ALA A 223 8.91 -8.84 -8.73
C ALA A 223 9.03 -9.32 -7.27
N LEU A 224 8.47 -8.59 -6.31
CA LEU A 224 8.56 -8.93 -4.88
C LEU A 224 7.76 -10.19 -4.50
N HIS A 225 6.81 -10.64 -5.32
CA HIS A 225 6.15 -11.94 -5.12
C HIS A 225 7.07 -13.13 -5.40
N HIS A 226 8.26 -12.89 -5.96
CA HIS A 226 9.25 -13.91 -6.23
C HIS A 226 10.51 -13.68 -5.38
N PRO A 227 10.45 -13.98 -4.06
CA PRO A 227 11.49 -13.61 -3.09
C PRO A 227 12.88 -14.13 -3.42
N LEU A 228 12.98 -15.21 -4.21
CA LEU A 228 14.26 -15.83 -4.59
C LEU A 228 14.95 -15.18 -5.80
N VAL A 229 14.28 -14.27 -6.52
CA VAL A 229 14.78 -13.76 -7.81
C VAL A 229 14.70 -12.25 -7.98
N TYR A 230 13.98 -11.51 -7.13
CA TYR A 230 13.99 -10.05 -7.21
C TYR A 230 15.38 -9.51 -6.90
N THR A 231 15.82 -8.51 -7.67
CA THR A 231 17.18 -7.99 -7.56
C THR A 231 17.31 -6.85 -6.56
N VAL A 232 18.56 -6.46 -6.27
CA VAL A 232 18.86 -5.24 -5.50
C VAL A 232 18.17 -4.03 -6.13
N ARG A 233 18.20 -3.93 -7.47
CA ARG A 233 17.54 -2.85 -8.21
C ARG A 233 16.02 -2.90 -8.12
N ASP A 234 15.40 -4.08 -8.24
CA ASP A 234 13.93 -4.23 -8.11
C ASP A 234 13.45 -3.72 -6.75
N TYR A 235 14.15 -4.13 -5.68
CA TYR A 235 13.85 -3.72 -4.32
C TYR A 235 14.00 -2.20 -4.14
N ARG A 236 15.10 -1.61 -4.65
CA ARG A 236 15.27 -0.16 -4.64
C ARG A 236 14.11 0.55 -5.34
N ILE A 237 13.73 0.13 -6.54
CA ILE A 237 12.66 0.79 -7.32
C ILE A 237 11.35 0.75 -6.54
N ALA A 238 11.03 -0.38 -5.91
CA ALA A 238 9.84 -0.50 -5.06
C ALA A 238 9.86 0.50 -3.89
N LEU A 239 10.97 0.58 -3.16
CA LEU A 239 11.13 1.54 -2.05
C LEU A 239 11.08 3.00 -2.54
N GLN A 240 11.67 3.30 -3.70
CA GLN A 240 11.70 4.66 -4.25
C GLN A 240 10.31 5.15 -4.64
N LYS A 241 9.50 4.29 -5.25
CA LYS A 241 8.09 4.61 -5.57
C LYS A 241 7.31 4.91 -4.29
N MET A 242 7.46 4.08 -3.25
CA MET A 242 6.78 4.28 -1.97
C MET A 242 7.25 5.55 -1.25
N GLU A 243 8.56 5.83 -1.24
CA GLU A 243 9.09 7.07 -0.66
C GLU A 243 8.54 8.30 -1.38
N SER A 244 8.53 8.28 -2.72
CA SER A 244 8.00 9.38 -3.53
C SER A 244 6.52 9.63 -3.24
N PHE A 245 5.74 8.55 -3.15
CA PHE A 245 4.31 8.62 -2.82
C PHE A 245 4.08 9.23 -1.43
N LEU A 246 4.68 8.68 -0.37
CA LEU A 246 4.47 9.17 1.00
C LEU A 246 5.02 10.58 1.21
N ALA A 247 6.13 10.93 0.57
CA ALA A 247 6.71 12.28 0.68
C ALA A 247 5.84 13.37 0.04
N GLN A 248 4.98 13.00 -0.91
CA GLN A 248 4.08 13.92 -1.61
C GLN A 248 2.66 13.93 -1.05
N LEU A 249 2.31 12.97 -0.18
CA LEU A 249 0.98 12.82 0.39
C LEU A 249 0.71 13.88 1.48
N PRO A 250 -0.23 14.82 1.28
CA PRO A 250 -0.65 15.74 2.33
C PRO A 250 -1.50 14.99 3.37
N ALA A 251 -1.19 15.17 4.66
CA ALA A 251 -1.88 14.47 5.74
C ALA A 251 -3.39 14.80 5.77
N GLU A 252 -3.76 16.01 5.36
CA GLU A 252 -5.13 16.53 5.30
C GLU A 252 -5.98 15.80 4.25
N ARG A 253 -5.37 15.10 3.30
CA ARG A 253 -6.07 14.30 2.28
C ARG A 253 -6.37 12.87 2.72
N VAL A 254 -5.87 12.45 3.89
CA VAL A 254 -6.07 11.07 4.36
C VAL A 254 -7.43 10.90 5.01
N PHE A 255 -7.82 11.80 5.92
CA PHE A 255 -9.08 11.72 6.63
C PHE A 255 -10.03 12.83 6.21
N HIS A 256 -11.29 12.48 6.02
CA HIS A 256 -12.35 13.41 5.65
C HIS A 256 -13.36 13.60 6.77
N ALA A 257 -14.16 14.67 6.68
CA ALA A 257 -15.20 14.99 7.65
C ALA A 257 -16.44 15.54 6.95
N TRP A 258 -17.61 15.26 7.52
CA TRP A 258 -18.90 15.84 7.13
C TRP A 258 -19.70 16.20 8.39
N GLY A 259 -20.11 17.47 8.52
CA GLY A 259 -20.80 17.94 9.72
C GLY A 259 -19.93 17.72 10.97
N ASP A 260 -20.45 16.94 11.93
CA ASP A 260 -19.75 16.55 13.17
C ASP A 260 -19.20 15.10 13.10
N GLU A 261 -19.06 14.53 11.89
CA GLU A 261 -18.57 13.16 11.67
C GLU A 261 -17.23 13.16 10.88
N PRO A 262 -16.11 12.72 11.49
CA PRO A 262 -15.95 12.56 12.93
C PRO A 262 -15.93 13.94 13.62
N PRO A 263 -16.06 13.99 14.97
CA PRO A 263 -15.98 15.25 15.70
C PRO A 263 -14.68 16.01 15.37
N PRO A 264 -14.70 17.36 15.24
CA PRO A 264 -13.54 18.13 14.77
C PRO A 264 -12.23 17.84 15.53
N GLN A 265 -12.31 17.56 16.83
CA GLN A 265 -11.15 17.20 17.65
C GLN A 265 -10.55 15.85 17.26
N VAL A 266 -11.39 14.88 16.91
CA VAL A 266 -10.96 13.56 16.44
C VAL A 266 -10.33 13.66 15.06
N HIS A 267 -10.94 14.45 14.15
CA HIS A 267 -10.38 14.72 12.83
C HIS A 267 -8.99 15.37 12.93
N ALA A 268 -8.88 16.47 13.67
CA ALA A 268 -7.61 17.17 13.87
C ALA A 268 -6.52 16.27 14.48
N ARG A 269 -6.89 15.42 15.44
CA ARG A 269 -5.95 14.44 16.04
C ARG A 269 -5.48 13.41 15.02
N ARG A 270 -6.38 12.90 14.17
CA ARG A 270 -6.02 11.93 13.11
C ARG A 270 -5.04 12.55 12.12
N VAL A 271 -5.34 13.77 11.63
CA VAL A 271 -4.44 14.52 10.74
C VAL A 271 -3.06 14.72 11.37
N ALA A 272 -2.98 15.20 12.62
CA ALA A 272 -1.72 15.43 13.31
C ALA A 272 -0.87 14.15 13.46
N ARG A 273 -1.50 13.01 13.77
CA ARG A 273 -0.80 11.71 13.85
C ARG A 273 -0.29 11.26 12.50
N THR A 274 -1.12 11.40 11.47
CA THR A 274 -0.72 11.10 10.10
C THR A 274 0.46 11.93 9.65
N THR A 275 0.50 13.22 9.97
CA THR A 275 1.67 14.07 9.70
C THR A 275 2.94 13.48 10.31
N GLY A 276 2.92 13.11 11.59
CA GLY A 276 4.08 12.49 12.26
C GLY A 276 4.47 11.14 11.68
N ASN A 277 3.49 10.28 11.39
CA ASN A 277 3.71 8.96 10.80
C ASN A 277 4.32 9.05 9.40
N LEU A 278 3.81 9.94 8.54
CA LEU A 278 4.35 10.18 7.20
C LEU A 278 5.79 10.71 7.26
N GLN A 279 6.07 11.69 8.13
CA GLN A 279 7.41 12.24 8.31
C GLN A 279 8.42 11.17 8.73
N LEU A 280 8.07 10.34 9.73
CA LEU A 280 8.95 9.26 10.19
C LEU A 280 9.11 8.17 9.13
N ALA A 281 8.04 7.78 8.44
CA ALA A 281 8.09 6.77 7.38
C ALA A 281 8.96 7.20 6.19
N VAL A 282 8.88 8.47 5.78
CA VAL A 282 9.75 9.01 4.73
C VAL A 282 11.21 8.95 5.16
N ARG A 283 11.53 9.35 6.41
CA ARG A 283 12.91 9.25 6.93
C ARG A 283 13.40 7.80 6.99
N TYR A 284 12.53 6.87 7.42
CA TYR A 284 12.82 5.43 7.43
C TYR A 284 13.07 4.87 6.02
N LEU A 285 12.20 5.16 5.05
CA LEU A 285 12.36 4.74 3.67
C LEU A 285 13.64 5.33 3.05
N ARG A 286 13.96 6.59 3.35
CA ARG A 286 15.22 7.25 2.95
C ARG A 286 16.43 6.53 3.53
N ALA A 287 16.44 6.19 4.81
CA ALA A 287 17.53 5.42 5.40
C ALA A 287 17.68 4.04 4.74
N LYS A 288 16.58 3.33 4.46
CA LYS A 288 16.62 2.07 3.69
C LYS A 288 17.11 2.28 2.26
N LEU A 289 16.67 3.35 1.58
CA LEU A 289 17.10 3.72 0.24
C LEU A 289 18.60 4.02 0.18
N TYR A 290 19.15 4.69 1.19
CA TYR A 290 20.60 4.90 1.26
C TYR A 290 21.33 3.57 1.43
N SER A 291 20.85 2.70 2.33
CA SER A 291 21.46 1.39 2.54
C SER A 291 21.48 0.54 1.26
N ILE A 292 20.37 0.49 0.52
CA ILE A 292 20.29 -0.28 -0.73
C ILE A 292 21.07 0.40 -1.86
N ALA A 293 21.21 1.73 -1.87
CA ALA A 293 22.06 2.43 -2.84
C ALA A 293 23.53 1.98 -2.73
N LEU A 294 24.04 1.85 -1.50
CA LEU A 294 25.40 1.36 -1.28
C LEU A 294 25.53 -0.09 -1.78
N VAL A 295 24.56 -0.96 -1.46
CA VAL A 295 24.56 -2.34 -1.94
C VAL A 295 24.47 -2.42 -3.47
N GLU A 296 23.63 -1.60 -4.12
CA GLU A 296 23.52 -1.54 -5.58
C GLU A 296 24.84 -1.11 -6.23
N ALA A 297 25.51 -0.10 -5.67
CA ALA A 297 26.79 0.37 -6.19
C ALA A 297 27.90 -0.68 -6.03
N LEU A 298 27.94 -1.36 -4.88
CA LEU A 298 28.84 -2.49 -4.66
C LEU A 298 28.55 -3.63 -5.64
N ALA A 299 27.28 -3.93 -5.90
CA ALA A 299 26.88 -4.95 -6.86
C ALA A 299 27.35 -4.60 -8.28
N GLU A 300 27.10 -3.36 -8.73
CA GLU A 300 27.50 -2.86 -10.04
C GLU A 300 29.02 -2.98 -10.27
N LEU A 301 29.83 -2.54 -9.30
CA LEU A 301 31.29 -2.54 -9.40
C LEU A 301 31.94 -3.93 -9.28
N THR A 302 31.20 -4.93 -8.80
CA THR A 302 31.76 -6.27 -8.52
C THR A 302 31.25 -7.37 -9.44
N GLY A 303 30.16 -7.12 -10.17
CA GLY A 303 29.65 -8.07 -11.16
C GLY A 303 28.25 -7.81 -11.71
N GLY A 304 27.67 -6.62 -11.50
CA GLY A 304 26.32 -6.29 -11.92
C GLY A 304 25.23 -6.66 -10.90
N ASP A 305 23.98 -6.39 -11.27
CA ASP A 305 22.80 -6.61 -10.43
C ASP A 305 22.55 -8.11 -10.17
N VAL A 306 22.05 -8.44 -8.98
CA VAL A 306 21.83 -9.82 -8.48
C VAL A 306 20.66 -9.87 -7.52
N PRO A 307 20.11 -11.07 -7.21
CA PRO A 307 19.13 -11.21 -6.15
C PRO A 307 19.62 -10.59 -4.83
N LEU A 308 18.74 -9.87 -4.12
CA LEU A 308 19.12 -9.12 -2.92
C LEU A 308 19.79 -10.01 -1.85
N ASP A 309 19.28 -11.24 -1.70
CA ASP A 309 19.79 -12.24 -0.75
C ASP A 309 21.27 -12.58 -0.94
N TYR A 310 21.84 -12.33 -2.11
CA TYR A 310 23.27 -12.57 -2.34
C TYR A 310 24.15 -11.59 -1.54
N PHE A 311 23.67 -10.37 -1.29
CA PHE A 311 24.38 -9.37 -0.49
C PHE A 311 23.95 -9.38 0.96
N MET A 312 22.64 -9.50 1.21
CA MET A 312 22.08 -9.40 2.57
C MET A 312 22.16 -10.73 3.34
N GLY A 313 22.26 -11.85 2.62
CA GLY A 313 22.08 -13.18 3.18
C GLY A 313 20.62 -13.49 3.46
N GLY A 314 20.30 -14.75 3.75
CA GLY A 314 18.96 -15.13 4.24
C GLY A 314 18.04 -15.87 3.27
N ALA A 315 18.56 -16.77 2.43
CA ALA A 315 17.68 -17.82 1.94
C ALA A 315 17.23 -18.69 3.13
N LYS A 316 15.92 -18.87 3.30
CA LYS A 316 15.32 -20.06 3.91
C LYS A 316 15.73 -21.29 3.09
N SER A 317 17.01 -21.61 3.03
CA SER A 317 17.49 -22.86 2.45
C SER A 317 17.06 -23.95 3.42
N VAL A 318 15.97 -24.63 3.07
CA VAL A 318 15.51 -25.85 3.73
C VAL A 318 16.73 -26.74 3.99
N GLY A 319 17.14 -26.87 5.25
CA GLY A 319 18.23 -27.76 5.66
C GLY A 319 19.60 -27.15 5.99
N ARG A 320 19.79 -25.82 6.03
CA ARG A 320 21.02 -25.22 6.62
C ARG A 320 20.70 -24.44 7.89
N SER A 321 21.29 -24.86 9.02
CA SER A 321 21.05 -24.28 10.35
C SER A 321 21.68 -22.91 10.57
N ASP A 322 22.62 -22.47 9.74
CA ASP A 322 23.33 -21.19 9.88
C ASP A 322 23.26 -20.38 8.59
N ALA A 323 22.15 -19.70 8.34
CA ALA A 323 22.09 -18.72 7.27
C ALA A 323 23.04 -17.56 7.62
N ARG A 324 24.11 -17.37 6.84
CA ARG A 324 24.96 -16.18 6.94
C ARG A 324 24.11 -14.95 6.61
N ARG A 325 24.13 -13.93 7.48
CA ARG A 325 23.42 -12.66 7.29
C ARG A 325 24.41 -11.51 7.43
N ILE A 326 24.21 -10.44 6.69
CA ILE A 326 25.16 -9.32 6.61
C ILE A 326 25.40 -8.67 7.99
N GLU A 327 24.37 -8.58 8.84
CA GLU A 327 24.49 -8.00 10.18
C GLU A 327 25.48 -8.72 11.09
N ASN A 328 25.74 -10.00 10.85
CA ASN A 328 26.69 -10.78 11.64
C ASN A 328 28.15 -10.36 11.39
N TYR A 329 28.39 -9.59 10.33
CA TYR A 329 29.73 -9.16 9.89
C TYR A 329 29.92 -7.65 9.92
N LEU A 330 28.92 -6.87 10.34
CA LEU A 330 29.03 -5.42 10.49
C LEU A 330 29.77 -5.09 11.80
N PRO A 331 30.85 -4.27 11.77
CA PRO A 331 31.58 -3.89 12.96
C PRO A 331 30.85 -2.79 13.76
N TYR A 332 31.29 -2.56 14.99
CA TYR A 332 30.96 -1.33 15.71
C TYR A 332 31.97 -0.23 15.37
N LEU A 333 31.50 0.90 14.84
CA LEU A 333 32.35 2.03 14.41
C LEU A 333 32.15 3.29 15.27
N GLY A 334 31.56 3.14 16.46
CA GLY A 334 31.15 4.27 17.29
C GLY A 334 29.68 4.63 17.10
N SER A 335 29.27 5.73 17.73
CA SER A 335 27.89 6.23 17.67
C SER A 335 27.89 7.71 17.33
N ALA A 336 27.09 8.09 16.33
CA ALA A 336 26.86 9.47 15.98
C ALA A 336 26.14 10.21 17.10
N SER A 337 26.28 11.54 17.11
CA SER A 337 25.70 12.39 18.16
C SER A 337 24.28 12.89 17.84
N ASP A 338 23.87 12.83 16.57
CA ASP A 338 22.61 13.32 16.00
C ASP A 338 21.63 12.17 15.69
N LEU A 339 21.48 11.24 16.63
CA LEU A 339 20.55 10.12 16.46
C LEU A 339 19.13 10.51 16.84
N ASP A 340 18.18 10.30 15.92
CA ASP A 340 16.75 10.28 16.23
C ASP A 340 16.37 8.90 16.83
N PRO A 341 15.99 8.82 18.12
CA PRO A 341 15.71 7.52 18.74
C PRO A 341 14.54 6.75 18.12
N PRO A 342 13.40 7.40 17.74
CA PRO A 342 12.33 6.72 17.01
C PRO A 342 12.79 6.05 15.71
N LEU A 343 13.53 6.77 14.87
CA LEU A 343 14.06 6.25 13.61
C LEU A 343 15.07 5.13 13.84
N GLN A 344 16.02 5.30 14.77
CA GLN A 344 17.00 4.27 15.09
C GLN A 344 16.32 2.99 15.57
N ARG A 345 15.33 3.10 16.46
CA ARG A 345 14.58 1.95 16.95
C ARG A 345 13.88 1.22 15.82
N LEU A 346 13.22 1.97 14.94
CA LEU A 346 12.50 1.40 13.81
C LEU A 346 13.44 0.72 12.79
N LEU A 347 14.65 1.24 12.58
CA LEU A 347 15.66 0.59 11.75
C LEU A 347 16.21 -0.69 12.39
N ALA A 348 16.50 -0.65 13.70
CA ALA A 348 17.14 -1.74 14.42
C ALA A 348 16.17 -2.88 14.79
N GLU A 349 14.97 -2.55 15.27
CA GLU A 349 13.96 -3.50 15.73
C GLU A 349 12.96 -3.85 14.61
N GLY A 350 12.74 -2.93 13.66
CA GLY A 350 11.88 -3.13 12.51
C GLY A 350 10.40 -2.82 12.71
N ARG A 351 9.61 -3.15 11.67
CA ARG A 351 8.13 -2.99 11.61
C ARG A 351 7.41 -3.94 12.56
N ALA A 352 6.08 -3.84 12.69
CA ALA A 352 5.32 -4.72 13.57
C ALA A 352 5.49 -6.21 13.21
N SER A 353 5.45 -6.54 11.91
CA SER A 353 5.52 -7.90 11.38
C SER A 353 6.67 -8.09 10.38
N GLU A 354 7.00 -9.35 10.07
CA GLU A 354 7.85 -9.71 8.93
C GLU A 354 7.01 -9.77 7.65
N SER A 355 7.64 -9.46 6.51
CA SER A 355 7.03 -9.59 5.19
C SER A 355 7.60 -10.83 4.49
N SER A 356 6.87 -11.41 3.54
CA SER A 356 7.31 -12.61 2.80
C SER A 356 8.60 -12.41 1.99
N PHE A 357 8.92 -11.15 1.63
CA PHE A 357 10.03 -10.77 0.77
C PHE A 357 11.12 -9.93 1.47
N ASP A 358 10.90 -9.40 2.67
CA ASP A 358 11.84 -8.50 3.36
C ASP A 358 11.88 -8.80 4.85
N THR A 359 13.06 -8.66 5.44
CA THR A 359 13.25 -8.80 6.88
C THR A 359 12.68 -7.59 7.63
N LYS A 360 12.21 -7.82 8.85
CA LYS A 360 11.65 -6.79 9.71
C LYS A 360 12.64 -5.65 10.02
N PRO A 361 13.86 -5.92 10.54
CA PRO A 361 14.87 -4.88 10.73
C PRO A 361 15.53 -4.46 9.42
N SER A 362 16.13 -3.27 9.39
CA SER A 362 17.04 -2.83 8.32
C SER A 362 18.46 -2.76 8.88
N PRO A 363 19.20 -3.88 8.90
CA PRO A 363 20.48 -3.94 9.62
C PRO A 363 21.51 -2.95 9.08
N VAL A 364 21.66 -2.85 7.76
CA VAL A 364 22.57 -1.91 7.13
C VAL A 364 22.11 -0.47 7.35
N GLY A 365 20.79 -0.20 7.29
CA GLY A 365 20.23 1.11 7.59
C GLY A 365 20.46 1.54 9.04
N ALA A 366 20.26 0.62 9.99
CA ALA A 366 20.49 0.84 11.41
C ALA A 366 21.98 1.09 11.71
N PHE A 367 22.87 0.33 11.08
CA PHE A 367 24.31 0.50 11.18
C PHE A 367 24.77 1.85 10.62
N LEU A 368 24.28 2.26 9.45
CA LEU A 368 24.60 3.55 8.86
C LEU A 368 24.09 4.70 9.74
N HIS A 369 22.82 4.65 10.13
CA HIS A 369 22.23 5.68 10.99
C HIS A 369 22.99 5.80 12.32
N SER A 370 23.30 4.68 12.99
CA SER A 370 24.06 4.70 14.23
C SER A 370 25.48 5.23 14.07
N THR A 371 26.13 5.00 12.93
CA THR A 371 27.55 5.31 12.72
C THR A 371 27.78 6.73 12.22
N VAL A 372 27.01 7.17 11.22
CA VAL A 372 27.24 8.46 10.53
C VAL A 372 26.23 9.54 10.87
N GLY A 373 25.15 9.18 11.55
CA GLY A 373 24.09 10.12 11.91
C GLY A 373 23.07 10.32 10.80
N GLU A 374 21.96 10.95 11.17
CA GLU A 374 20.86 11.17 10.24
C GLU A 374 21.22 12.15 9.13
N ALA A 375 21.92 13.24 9.46
CA ALA A 375 22.26 14.26 8.47
C ALA A 375 23.10 13.67 7.33
N ALA A 376 24.05 12.78 7.66
CA ALA A 376 24.86 12.09 6.68
C ALA A 376 24.05 11.09 5.84
N VAL A 377 23.13 10.34 6.47
CA VAL A 377 22.21 9.43 5.76
C VAL A 377 21.37 10.19 4.75
N MET A 378 20.74 11.30 5.14
CA MET A 378 19.89 12.09 4.25
C MET A 378 20.69 12.69 3.09
N LYS A 379 21.92 13.17 3.34
CA LYS A 379 22.83 13.62 2.29
C LYS A 379 23.17 12.47 1.32
N GLY A 380 23.42 11.27 1.86
CA GLY A 380 23.69 10.07 1.07
C GLY A 380 22.53 9.69 0.15
N VAL A 381 21.28 9.81 0.61
CA VAL A 381 20.09 9.60 -0.22
C VAL A 381 20.04 10.57 -1.40
N GLU A 382 20.29 11.86 -1.17
CA GLU A 382 20.27 12.85 -2.26
C GLU A 382 21.40 12.63 -3.26
N MET A 383 22.54 12.09 -2.83
CA MET A 383 23.59 11.62 -3.74
C MET A 383 23.15 10.40 -4.56
N ALA A 384 22.50 9.42 -3.91
CA ALA A 384 21.97 8.24 -4.57
C ALA A 384 20.90 8.60 -5.61
N LYS A 385 19.98 9.50 -5.28
CA LYS A 385 18.95 10.02 -6.21
C LYS A 385 19.56 10.66 -7.45
N ARG A 386 20.65 11.43 -7.30
CA ARG A 386 21.38 12.00 -8.44
C ARG A 386 22.05 10.93 -9.30
N TRP A 387 22.67 9.93 -8.68
CA TRP A 387 23.26 8.81 -9.40
C TRP A 387 22.21 8.02 -10.20
N TRP A 388 21.07 7.68 -9.59
CA TRP A 388 19.98 6.98 -10.29
C TRP A 388 19.35 7.82 -11.43
N ALA A 389 19.44 9.15 -11.34
CA ALA A 389 19.06 10.06 -12.41
C ALA A 389 20.13 10.21 -13.52
N GLY A 390 21.22 9.44 -13.46
CA GLY A 390 22.29 9.42 -14.46
C GLY A 390 23.42 10.43 -14.22
N ALA A 391 23.42 11.14 -13.09
CA ALA A 391 24.51 12.06 -12.74
C ALA A 391 25.68 11.29 -12.10
N GLY A 392 26.54 10.71 -12.95
CA GLY A 392 27.71 9.93 -12.55
C GLY A 392 27.48 8.42 -12.57
N ASP A 393 28.44 7.68 -12.05
CA ASP A 393 28.43 6.21 -11.97
C ASP A 393 28.56 5.71 -10.51
N ALA A 394 28.47 4.40 -10.31
CA ALA A 394 28.59 3.78 -9.00
C ALA A 394 29.90 4.14 -8.28
N SER A 395 31.01 4.26 -9.03
CA SER A 395 32.32 4.64 -8.48
C SER A 395 32.30 6.06 -7.90
N THR A 396 31.77 7.01 -8.67
CA THR A 396 31.61 8.41 -8.27
C THR A 396 30.69 8.54 -7.06
N PHE A 397 29.60 7.76 -7.03
CA PHE A 397 28.69 7.73 -5.89
C PHE A 397 29.39 7.25 -4.61
N LEU A 398 30.10 6.10 -4.66
CA LEU A 398 30.80 5.55 -3.49
C LEU A 398 31.93 6.45 -2.99
N ALA A 399 32.70 7.06 -3.89
CA ALA A 399 33.78 8.00 -3.53
C ALA A 399 33.26 9.24 -2.77
N GLY A 400 31.97 9.57 -2.93
CA GLY A 400 31.31 10.65 -2.23
C GLY A 400 30.73 10.31 -0.86
N GLN A 401 30.83 9.04 -0.42
CA GLN A 401 30.26 8.55 0.84
C GLN A 401 31.33 8.44 1.95
N PRO A 402 30.93 8.32 3.23
CA PRO A 402 31.86 8.04 4.32
C PRO A 402 32.60 6.71 4.10
N ALA A 403 33.92 6.80 3.87
CA ALA A 403 34.77 5.67 3.50
C ALA A 403 34.65 4.46 4.43
N GLN A 404 34.86 4.68 5.73
CA GLN A 404 34.96 3.60 6.72
C GLN A 404 33.65 2.77 6.84
N PRO A 405 32.44 3.38 6.97
CA PRO A 405 31.19 2.62 6.92
C PRO A 405 30.95 1.85 5.62
N VAL A 406 31.30 2.44 4.47
CA VAL A 406 31.10 1.79 3.16
C VAL A 406 32.05 0.60 2.99
N ALA A 407 33.31 0.75 3.39
CA ALA A 407 34.28 -0.33 3.40
C ALA A 407 33.85 -1.47 4.34
N ALA A 408 33.29 -1.14 5.51
CA ALA A 408 32.73 -2.13 6.43
C ALA A 408 31.56 -2.92 5.79
N ILE A 409 30.65 -2.26 5.07
CA ILE A 409 29.56 -2.93 4.35
C ILE A 409 30.10 -3.83 3.23
N ALA A 410 31.10 -3.36 2.47
CA ALA A 410 31.73 -4.16 1.43
C ALA A 410 32.40 -5.43 1.99
N ARG A 411 33.14 -5.31 3.10
CA ARG A 411 33.73 -6.46 3.82
C ARG A 411 32.66 -7.39 4.38
N ALA A 412 31.58 -6.86 4.93
CA ALA A 412 30.47 -7.67 5.42
C ALA A 412 29.80 -8.46 4.30
N ALA A 413 29.51 -7.82 3.16
CA ALA A 413 28.96 -8.47 1.97
C ALA A 413 29.92 -9.55 1.42
N ALA A 414 31.24 -9.33 1.45
CA ALA A 414 32.22 -10.32 0.99
C ALA A 414 32.12 -11.66 1.74
N ASN A 415 31.70 -11.64 3.02
CA ASN A 415 31.47 -12.84 3.82
C ASN A 415 30.18 -13.60 3.46
N ILE A 416 29.31 -12.99 2.65
CA ILE A 416 28.06 -13.57 2.15
C ILE A 416 28.23 -14.11 0.73
N ILE A 417 28.73 -13.28 -0.19
CA ILE A 417 28.84 -13.62 -1.62
C ILE A 417 30.24 -14.12 -2.00
N GLU A 418 30.43 -15.44 -1.94
CA GLU A 418 31.71 -16.09 -2.22
C GLU A 418 32.25 -15.76 -3.62
N THR A 419 31.37 -15.64 -4.63
CA THR A 419 31.78 -15.35 -6.02
C THR A 419 32.30 -13.92 -6.26
N ARG A 420 32.06 -13.00 -5.31
CA ARG A 420 32.52 -11.60 -5.40
C ARG A 420 33.44 -11.20 -4.25
N HIS A 421 33.82 -12.14 -3.39
CA HIS A 421 34.61 -11.94 -2.19
C HIS A 421 35.85 -11.05 -2.45
N ASP A 422 36.75 -11.47 -3.34
CA ASP A 422 38.02 -10.78 -3.57
C ASP A 422 37.82 -9.38 -4.15
N ARG A 423 36.82 -9.20 -5.01
CA ARG A 423 36.49 -7.91 -5.61
C ARG A 423 35.92 -6.93 -4.57
N LEU A 424 35.11 -7.43 -3.64
CA LEU A 424 34.55 -6.64 -2.54
C LEU A 424 35.63 -6.24 -1.54
N PHE A 425 36.54 -7.15 -1.17
CA PHE A 425 37.68 -6.82 -0.32
C PHE A 425 38.61 -5.79 -0.95
N ALA A 426 39.00 -6.00 -2.22
CA ALA A 426 39.82 -5.04 -2.95
C ALA A 426 39.14 -3.66 -3.08
N LEU A 427 37.80 -3.63 -3.26
CA LEU A 427 37.05 -2.39 -3.26
C LEU A 427 37.05 -1.72 -1.89
N ALA A 428 36.88 -2.46 -0.80
CA ALA A 428 36.94 -1.94 0.56
C ALA A 428 38.30 -1.29 0.88
N GLU A 429 39.41 -1.96 0.51
CA GLU A 429 40.77 -1.43 0.71
C GLU A 429 40.99 -0.12 -0.03
N ARG A 430 40.49 0.00 -1.28
CA ARG A 430 40.58 1.23 -2.06
C ARG A 430 39.75 2.39 -1.50
N LEU A 431 38.69 2.10 -0.76
CA LEU A 431 37.85 3.14 -0.15
C LEU A 431 38.52 3.74 1.10
N GLU A 432 39.38 2.96 1.78
CA GLU A 432 40.09 3.37 2.99
C GLU A 432 41.48 3.97 2.74
N SER A 433 42.04 3.76 1.54
CA SER A 433 43.29 4.37 1.05
C SER A 433 43.08 5.80 0.56
#